data_AF-A0A1M7YQY4-F1
#
_entry.id   AF-A0A1M7YQY4-F1
#
_cell.length_a   1.000
_cell.length_b   1.000
_cell.length_c   1.000
_cell.angle_alpha   90.00
_cell.angle_beta   90.00
_cell.angle_gamma   90.00
#
_symmetry.space_group_name_H-M   'P 1'
#
loop_
_entity.id
_entity.type
_entity.pdbx_description
1 polymer ?
#
loop_
_entity_poly.entity_id
_entity_poly.type
_entity_poly.pdbx_seq_one_letter_code
_entity_poly.pdbx_strand_id
1 'polypeptide(L)'
;METSKSQIAYERIKDILSTLSTFEIIGVVGALNSSISKGHWIKVTLFDKKKLGSKILQNNELHDFILSMDLFQITQKDVRLACIKQFGVDKVPCRSSFSRAWKTLLLEKQSRGEHEEK
;
A
#
# COMPACT_ATOMS: atom_id res chain seq x y z
N MET A 1 11.13 -27.29 -11.89
CA MET A 1 10.35 -26.68 -12.99
C MET A 1 9.84 -25.34 -12.47
N GLU A 2 10.45 -24.22 -12.87
CA GLU A 2 9.99 -22.91 -12.43
C GLU A 2 8.64 -22.63 -13.06
N THR A 3 7.56 -22.73 -12.30
CA THR A 3 6.25 -22.27 -12.75
C THR A 3 6.33 -20.76 -12.96
N SER A 4 6.04 -20.29 -14.16
CA SER A 4 6.08 -18.86 -14.48
C SER A 4 5.20 -18.08 -13.49
N LYS A 5 5.55 -16.82 -13.20
CA LYS A 5 4.74 -15.95 -12.33
C LYS A 5 3.28 -15.87 -12.78
N SER A 6 3.04 -16.01 -14.08
CA SER A 6 1.71 -16.09 -14.68
C SER A 6 0.94 -17.33 -14.21
N GLN A 7 1.60 -18.48 -14.16
CA GLN A 7 0.97 -19.73 -13.70
C GLN A 7 0.57 -19.66 -12.22
N ILE A 8 1.44 -19.11 -11.38
CA ILE A 8 1.14 -18.95 -9.95
C ILE A 8 -0.05 -17.98 -9.73
N ALA A 9 -0.10 -16.90 -10.50
CA ALA A 9 -1.22 -15.97 -10.44
C ALA A 9 -2.53 -16.62 -10.91
N TYR A 10 -2.46 -17.41 -11.99
CA TYR A 10 -3.60 -18.15 -12.52
C TYR A 10 -4.20 -19.11 -11.49
N GLU A 11 -3.38 -19.95 -10.84
CA GLU A 11 -3.90 -20.91 -9.85
C GLU A 11 -4.56 -20.20 -8.66
N ARG A 12 -3.97 -19.09 -8.18
CA ARG A 12 -4.56 -18.32 -7.07
C ARG A 12 -5.90 -17.68 -7.44
N ILE A 13 -5.99 -17.12 -8.64
CA ILE A 13 -7.24 -16.51 -9.13
C ILE A 13 -8.29 -17.61 -9.30
N LYS A 14 -7.89 -18.76 -9.86
CA LYS A 14 -8.76 -19.91 -10.06
C LYS A 14 -9.32 -20.44 -8.74
N ASP A 15 -8.49 -20.59 -7.71
CA ASP A 15 -8.96 -21.03 -6.38
C ASP A 15 -9.99 -20.07 -5.80
N ILE A 16 -9.76 -18.76 -5.88
CA ILE A 16 -10.72 -17.75 -5.39
C ILE A 16 -12.02 -17.77 -6.19
N LEU A 17 -11.94 -17.87 -7.52
CA LEU A 17 -13.14 -17.90 -8.36
C LEU A 17 -13.92 -19.20 -8.17
N SER A 18 -13.26 -20.31 -7.83
CA SER A 18 -13.93 -21.59 -7.60
C SER A 18 -14.87 -21.61 -6.40
N THR A 19 -14.73 -20.66 -5.47
CA THR A 19 -15.63 -20.51 -4.32
C THR A 19 -16.89 -19.70 -4.64
N LEU A 20 -17.00 -19.16 -5.86
CA LEU A 20 -18.09 -18.30 -6.28
C LEU A 20 -19.03 -19.02 -7.26
N SER A 21 -20.28 -18.58 -7.33
CA SER A 21 -21.21 -19.01 -8.36
C SER A 21 -20.85 -18.42 -9.72
N THR A 22 -21.29 -19.09 -10.79
CA THR A 22 -21.05 -18.63 -12.17
C THR A 22 -21.51 -17.19 -12.42
N PHE A 23 -22.62 -16.77 -11.81
CA PHE A 23 -23.13 -15.40 -11.94
C PHE A 23 -22.22 -14.37 -11.25
N GLU A 24 -21.71 -14.70 -10.06
CA GLU A 24 -20.77 -13.86 -9.32
C GLU A 24 -19.43 -13.74 -10.05
N ILE A 25 -18.94 -14.84 -10.64
CA ILE A 25 -17.71 -14.82 -11.44
C ILE A 25 -17.87 -13.87 -12.63
N ILE A 26 -18.98 -13.95 -13.37
CA ILE A 26 -19.26 -13.05 -14.50
C ILE A 26 -19.31 -11.59 -14.04
N GLY A 27 -19.96 -11.33 -12.91
CA GLY A 27 -20.04 -10.00 -12.31
C GLY A 27 -18.65 -9.44 -11.92
N VAL A 28 -17.85 -10.24 -11.22
CA VAL A 28 -16.49 -9.86 -10.77
C VAL A 28 -15.57 -9.62 -11.97
N VAL A 29 -15.54 -10.52 -12.95
CA VAL A 29 -14.70 -10.38 -14.15
C VAL A 29 -15.16 -9.18 -14.99
N GLY A 30 -16.47 -8.98 -15.15
CA GLY A 30 -17.03 -7.84 -15.88
C GLY A 30 -16.72 -6.50 -15.21
N ALA A 31 -16.80 -6.43 -13.89
CA ALA A 31 -16.42 -5.26 -13.11
C ALA A 31 -14.91 -4.98 -13.20
N LEU A 32 -14.07 -6.01 -13.07
CA LEU A 32 -12.62 -5.89 -13.25
C LEU A 32 -12.26 -5.37 -14.64
N ASN A 33 -12.85 -5.96 -15.69
CA ASN A 33 -12.60 -5.56 -17.07
C ASN A 33 -13.05 -4.11 -17.30
N SER A 34 -14.23 -3.73 -16.80
CA SER A 34 -14.73 -2.36 -16.88
C SER A 34 -13.81 -1.35 -16.17
N SER A 35 -13.28 -1.70 -15.00
CA SER A 35 -12.33 -0.87 -14.27
C SER A 35 -10.99 -0.75 -14.99
N ILE A 36 -10.50 -1.83 -15.61
CA ILE A 36 -9.30 -1.82 -16.46
C ILE A 36 -9.49 -0.91 -17.67
N SER A 37 -10.60 -1.08 -18.40
CA SER A 37 -10.89 -0.29 -19.61
C SER A 37 -11.08 1.20 -19.32
N LYS A 38 -11.56 1.54 -18.12
CA LYS A 38 -11.73 2.93 -17.66
C LYS A 38 -10.45 3.57 -17.11
N GLY A 39 -9.32 2.85 -17.12
CA GLY A 39 -8.07 3.31 -16.51
C GLY A 39 -8.13 3.40 -14.98
N HIS A 40 -9.19 2.87 -14.37
CA HIS A 40 -9.41 2.80 -12.92
C HIS A 40 -8.63 1.63 -12.31
N TRP A 41 -7.36 1.49 -12.68
CA TRP A 41 -6.44 0.65 -11.93
C TRP A 41 -6.16 1.35 -10.61
N ILE A 42 -6.87 0.94 -9.55
CA ILE A 42 -6.23 0.91 -8.24
C ILE A 42 -5.02 0.02 -8.48
N LYS A 43 -3.81 0.61 -8.45
CA LYS A 43 -2.61 -0.18 -8.24
C LYS A 43 -2.86 -0.94 -6.94
N VAL A 44 -3.35 -2.17 -7.05
CA VAL A 44 -3.06 -3.18 -6.05
C VAL A 44 -1.57 -3.46 -6.22
N THR A 45 -0.76 -2.48 -5.81
CA THR A 45 0.41 -2.84 -5.04
C THR A 45 -0.16 -3.65 -3.90
N LEU A 46 -0.18 -4.98 -4.09
CA LEU A 46 0.16 -5.89 -3.01
C LEU A 46 1.43 -5.28 -2.44
N PHE A 47 1.27 -4.37 -1.48
CA PHE A 47 2.36 -3.84 -0.70
C PHE A 47 2.77 -5.06 0.10
N ASP A 48 3.62 -5.88 -0.53
CA ASP A 48 4.49 -6.77 0.19
C ASP A 48 5.21 -5.86 1.19
N LYS A 49 4.67 -5.79 2.42
CA LYS A 49 5.35 -5.16 3.56
C LYS A 49 6.79 -5.67 3.66
N LYS A 50 7.06 -6.85 3.09
CA LYS A 50 8.36 -7.50 2.91
C LYS A 50 9.33 -6.82 1.94
N LYS A 51 8.90 -5.99 0.98
CA LYS A 51 9.80 -5.46 -0.09
C LYS A 51 10.30 -4.03 0.09
N LEU A 52 9.69 -3.22 0.96
CA LEU A 52 10.29 -1.96 1.38
C LEU A 52 10.90 -2.13 2.76
N GLY A 53 12.17 -2.51 2.81
CA GLY A 53 13.00 -2.55 4.03
C GLY A 53 13.29 -1.16 4.63
N SER A 54 12.34 -0.21 4.57
CA SER A 54 12.49 1.05 5.26
C SER A 54 12.21 0.82 6.74
N LYS A 55 13.09 1.34 7.61
CA LYS A 55 12.92 1.30 9.08
C LYS A 55 11.54 1.81 9.54
N ILE A 56 10.87 2.64 8.72
CA ILE A 56 9.50 3.11 8.99
C ILE A 56 8.50 1.96 8.97
N LEU A 57 8.47 1.14 7.91
CA LEU A 57 7.48 0.06 7.79
C LEU A 57 7.73 -1.12 8.74
N GLN A 58 8.93 -1.19 9.33
CA GLN A 58 9.29 -2.19 10.33
C GLN A 58 9.01 -1.74 11.77
N ASN A 59 8.77 -0.44 11.98
CA ASN A 59 8.49 0.15 13.28
C ASN A 59 7.05 0.66 13.30
N ASN A 60 6.14 -0.13 13.87
CA ASN A 60 4.71 0.18 13.92
C ASN A 60 4.44 1.54 14.60
N GLU A 61 5.11 1.86 15.71
CA GLU A 61 4.91 3.15 16.40
C GLU A 61 5.30 4.34 15.53
N LEU A 62 6.43 4.25 14.81
CA LEU A 62 6.89 5.30 13.91
C LEU A 62 5.95 5.45 12.70
N HIS A 63 5.49 4.32 12.16
CA HIS A 63 4.58 4.28 11.04
C HIS A 63 3.21 4.88 11.39
N ASP A 64 2.60 4.45 12.50
CA ASP A 64 1.32 4.97 12.98
C ASP A 64 1.41 6.46 13.33
N PHE A 65 2.51 6.90 13.95
CA PHE A 65 2.74 8.32 14.20
C PHE A 65 2.77 9.13 12.90
N ILE A 66 3.49 8.67 11.87
CA ILE A 66 3.53 9.35 10.57
C ILE A 66 2.13 9.40 9.96
N LEU A 67 1.36 8.31 10.03
CA LEU A 67 0.01 8.25 9.47
C LEU A 67 -1.02 9.06 10.27
N SER A 68 -0.74 9.40 11.53
CA SER A 68 -1.56 10.37 12.29
C SER A 68 -1.38 11.82 11.82
N MET A 69 -0.26 12.14 11.15
CA MET A 69 0.01 13.48 10.65
C MET A 69 -0.77 13.76 9.34
N ASP A 70 -0.97 15.05 9.02
CA ASP A 70 -1.55 15.47 7.75
C ASP A 70 -0.48 15.54 6.65
N LEU A 71 -0.18 14.39 6.06
CA LEU A 71 0.88 14.24 5.06
C LEU A 71 0.65 15.03 3.76
N PHE A 72 -0.57 15.52 3.51
CA PHE A 72 -0.89 16.30 2.31
C PHE A 72 -0.60 17.80 2.48
N GLN A 73 -0.59 18.29 3.73
CA GLN A 73 -0.37 19.70 4.05
C GLN A 73 1.05 20.00 4.57
N ILE A 74 1.80 18.97 4.97
CA ILE A 74 3.14 19.14 5.55
C ILE A 74 4.22 18.55 4.66
N THR A 75 5.43 19.13 4.72
CA THR A 75 6.53 18.64 3.89
C THR A 75 7.17 17.38 4.48
N GLN A 76 7.76 16.55 3.62
CA GLN A 76 8.54 15.38 4.03
C GLN A 76 9.64 15.74 5.06
N LYS A 77 10.22 16.94 4.97
CA LYS A 77 11.25 17.43 5.90
C LYS A 77 10.65 17.62 7.30
N ASP A 78 9.47 18.20 7.38
CA ASP A 78 8.79 18.51 8.64
C ASP A 78 8.33 17.22 9.35
N VAL A 79 7.78 16.26 8.59
CA VAL A 79 7.45 14.93 9.13
C VAL A 79 8.67 14.26 9.72
N ARG A 80 9.80 14.26 8.99
CA ARG A 80 11.03 13.65 9.48
C ARG A 80 11.55 14.33 10.74
N LEU A 81 11.46 15.66 10.84
CA LEU A 81 11.84 16.41 12.03
C LEU A 81 10.93 16.06 13.23
N ALA A 82 9.62 15.95 13.01
CA ALA A 82 8.68 15.52 14.03
C ALA A 82 8.99 14.10 14.52
N CYS A 83 9.31 13.17 13.60
CA CYS A 83 9.71 11.81 13.95
C CYS A 83 11.00 11.79 14.79
N ILE A 84 12.01 12.60 14.44
CA ILE A 84 13.27 12.67 15.20
C ILE A 84 13.02 13.23 16.60
N LYS A 85 12.15 14.23 16.72
CA LYS A 85 11.77 14.82 18.01
C LYS A 85 11.08 13.81 18.93
N GLN A 86 10.22 12.95 18.36
CA GLN A 86 9.44 11.98 19.12
C GLN A 86 10.21 10.70 19.47
N PHE A 87 11.00 10.17 18.54
CA PHE A 87 11.61 8.82 18.65
C PHE A 87 13.13 8.83 18.74
N GLY A 88 13.78 9.98 18.55
CA GLY A 88 15.23 10.09 18.46
C GLY A 88 15.78 9.75 17.07
N VAL A 89 16.98 10.25 16.77
CA VAL A 89 17.59 10.14 15.43
C VAL A 89 17.88 8.68 15.02
N ASP A 90 18.16 7.80 15.98
CA ASP A 90 18.56 6.40 15.73
C ASP A 90 17.40 5.54 15.21
N LYS A 91 16.19 5.88 15.65
CA LYS A 91 14.95 5.18 15.29
C LYS A 91 14.38 5.65 13.95
N VAL A 92 14.77 6.82 13.46
CA VAL A 92 14.26 7.41 12.21
C VAL A 92 15.24 7.15 11.06
N PRO A 93 14.77 6.71 9.88
CA PRO A 93 15.67 6.51 8.75
C PRO A 93 16.31 7.81 8.26
N CYS A 94 17.43 7.64 7.56
CA CYS A 94 18.10 8.73 6.85
C CYS A 94 17.18 9.35 5.78
N ARG A 95 17.50 10.58 5.36
CA ARG A 95 16.66 11.36 4.43
C ARG A 95 16.32 10.62 3.14
N SER A 96 17.28 9.89 2.56
CA SER A 96 17.08 9.13 1.32
C SER A 96 16.15 7.94 1.51
N SER A 97 16.29 7.18 2.59
CA SER A 97 15.40 6.07 2.92
C SER A 97 13.99 6.56 3.25
N PHE A 98 13.86 7.68 3.97
CA PHE A 98 12.58 8.33 4.21
C PHE A 98 11.90 8.78 2.90
N SER A 99 12.67 9.36 1.97
CA SER A 99 12.14 9.82 0.67
C SER A 99 11.61 8.68 -0.17
N ARG A 100 12.29 7.52 -0.16
CA ARG A 100 11.81 6.30 -0.83
C ARG A 100 10.50 5.79 -0.24
N ALA A 101 10.32 5.92 1.08
CA ALA A 101 9.08 5.51 1.76
C ALA A 101 7.93 6.52 1.61
N TRP A 102 8.22 7.78 1.27
CA TRP A 102 7.24 8.87 1.26
C TRP A 102 6.04 8.61 0.35
N LYS A 103 6.29 8.13 -0.87
CA LYS A 103 5.21 7.81 -1.83
C LYS A 103 4.28 6.72 -1.29
N THR A 104 4.82 5.74 -0.57
CA THR A 104 4.04 4.68 0.07
C THR A 104 3.19 5.22 1.21
N LEU A 105 3.76 6.09 2.05
CA LEU A 105 3.05 6.71 3.18
C LEU A 105 1.88 7.58 2.72
N LEU A 106 2.05 8.36 1.64
CA LEU A 106 0.98 9.17 1.06
C LEU A 106 -0.18 8.31 0.53
N LEU A 107 0.13 7.23 -0.19
CA LEU A 107 -0.88 6.32 -0.72
C LEU A 107 -1.64 5.62 0.41
N GLU A 108 -0.94 5.21 1.47
CA GLU A 108 -1.59 4.59 2.63
C GLU A 108 -2.49 5.59 3.37
N LYS A 109 -2.02 6.82 3.59
CA LYS A 109 -2.84 7.90 4.18
C LYS A 109 -4.11 8.15 3.37
N GLN A 110 -4.01 8.19 2.04
CA GLN A 110 -5.15 8.34 1.15
C GLN A 110 -6.18 7.20 1.36
N SER A 111 -5.72 5.94 1.38
CA SER A 111 -6.60 4.80 1.60
C SER A 111 -7.28 4.77 2.98
N ARG A 112 -6.69 5.41 4.00
CA ARG A 112 -7.30 5.55 5.33
C ARG A 112 -8.34 6.68 5.37
N GLY A 113 -8.09 7.79 4.69
CA GLY A 113 -9.05 8.90 4.60
C GLY A 113 -10.32 8.55 3.82
N GLU A 114 -10.21 7.73 2.77
CA GLU A 114 -11.37 7.22 2.00
C GLU A 114 -12.30 6.31 2.83
N HIS A 115 -11.85 5.86 4.01
CA HIS A 115 -12.63 5.05 4.95
C HIS A 115 -13.35 5.87 6.04
N GLU A 116 -13.01 7.15 6.23
CA GLU A 116 -13.63 8.03 7.25
C GLU A 116 -14.79 8.88 6.70
N GLU A 117 -15.01 8.90 5.37
CA GLU A 117 -16.11 9.64 4.71
C GLU A 117 -17.34 8.77 4.36
N LYS A 118 -17.53 7.61 5.00
CA LYS A 118 -18.76 6.78 4.88
C LYS A 118 -19.43 6.54 6.22
#